data_AF-A0A7C1BN23-F1
#
_entry.id   AF-A0A7C1BN23-F1
#
_cell.length_a   1.000
_cell.length_b   1.000
_cell.length_c   1.000
_cell.angle_alpha   90.00
_cell.angle_beta   90.00
_cell.angle_gamma   90.00
#
_symmetry.space_group_name_H-M   'P 1'
#
loop_
_entity.id
_entity.type
_entity.pdbx_description
1 polymer ?
#
loop_
_entity_poly.entity_id
_entity_poly.type
_entity_poly.pdbx_seq_one_letter_code
_entity_poly.pdbx_strand_id
1 'polypeptide(L)'
;MNKKSFTLVELIVVIAIIAILAAIITPNAFRAIEKAKISRAMQDAKTLRAATESYYADIGFWPPDVCRGDDPGFMKPLPYNPDDGGSPHCLHATGLPPNWQTVVQSNWDGPYLEKWPNFTPWAGKYDWNYWPNGATRYGVSIPPGCYVGIQRD
;
A
#
# COMPACT_ATOMS: atom_id res chain seq x y z
N MET A 1 -30.99 55.53 -2.81
CA MET A 1 -30.23 54.26 -2.76
C MET A 1 -28.87 54.47 -3.43
N ASN A 2 -27.81 54.73 -2.66
CA ASN A 2 -26.44 54.81 -3.19
C ASN A 2 -25.91 53.39 -3.41
N LYS A 3 -25.96 52.91 -4.64
CA LYS A 3 -25.24 51.69 -5.04
C LYS A 3 -23.77 52.07 -5.20
N LYS A 4 -22.90 51.56 -4.32
CA LYS A 4 -21.45 51.67 -4.51
C LYS A 4 -21.07 50.83 -5.72
N SER A 5 -20.55 51.47 -6.76
CA SER A 5 -19.99 50.81 -7.93
C SER A 5 -18.56 50.36 -7.60
N PHE A 6 -18.28 49.08 -7.79
CA PHE A 6 -16.94 48.50 -7.60
C PHE A 6 -16.02 48.99 -8.72
N THR A 7 -14.80 49.42 -8.39
CA THR A 7 -13.86 49.88 -9.41
C THR A 7 -13.04 48.73 -9.99
N LEU A 8 -12.67 48.86 -11.26
CA LEU A 8 -11.84 47.87 -11.95
C LEU A 8 -10.42 47.80 -11.33
N VAL A 9 -9.93 48.93 -10.79
CA VAL A 9 -8.64 49.02 -10.09
C VAL A 9 -8.67 48.26 -8.76
N GLU A 10 -9.75 48.36 -7.98
CA GLU A 10 -9.92 47.56 -6.75
C GLU A 10 -9.84 46.06 -7.04
N LEU A 11 -10.45 45.60 -8.13
CA LEU A 11 -10.38 44.19 -8.51
C LEU A 11 -8.96 43.77 -8.91
N ILE A 12 -8.24 44.61 -9.66
CA ILE A 12 -6.88 44.32 -10.13
C ILE A 12 -5.90 44.20 -8.96
N VAL A 13 -5.98 45.09 -7.97
CA VAL A 13 -5.09 45.03 -6.80
C VAL A 13 -5.36 43.76 -5.98
N VAL A 14 -6.62 43.35 -5.84
CA VAL A 14 -6.99 42.14 -5.10
C VAL A 14 -6.43 40.88 -5.76
N ILE A 15 -6.60 40.72 -7.08
CA ILE A 15 -6.05 39.54 -7.78
C ILE A 15 -4.53 39.52 -7.78
N ALA A 16 -3.87 40.69 -7.80
CA ALA A 16 -2.42 40.79 -7.71
C ALA A 16 -1.91 40.29 -6.34
N ILE A 17 -2.57 40.68 -5.24
CA ILE A 17 -2.23 40.20 -3.90
C ILE A 17 -2.47 38.69 -3.78
N ILE A 18 -3.61 38.18 -4.28
CA ILE A 18 -3.91 36.74 -4.26
C ILE A 18 -2.85 35.95 -5.05
N ALA A 19 -2.40 36.46 -6.21
CA ALA A 19 -1.39 35.80 -7.02
C ALA A 19 -0.03 35.70 -6.29
N ILE A 20 0.40 36.76 -5.61
CA ILE A 20 1.65 36.76 -4.82
C ILE A 20 1.56 35.75 -3.66
N LEU A 21 0.43 35.74 -2.93
CA LEU A 21 0.23 34.80 -1.83
C LEU A 21 0.19 33.34 -2.32
N ALA A 22 -0.52 33.07 -3.41
CA ALA A 22 -0.60 31.75 -4.01
C ALA A 22 0.79 31.26 -4.46
N ALA A 23 1.62 32.12 -5.05
CA ALA A 23 2.97 31.77 -5.50
C ALA A 23 3.87 31.30 -4.34
N ILE A 24 3.77 31.93 -3.17
CA ILE A 24 4.58 31.59 -1.99
C ILE A 24 4.10 30.27 -1.35
N ILE A 25 2.79 30.04 -1.30
CA ILE A 25 2.19 28.88 -0.62
C ILE A 25 2.37 27.58 -1.42
N THR A 26 2.28 27.66 -2.75
CA THR A 26 2.28 26.51 -3.66
C THR A 26 3.43 25.51 -3.44
N PRO A 27 4.72 25.89 -3.39
CA PRO A 27 5.81 24.94 -3.20
C PRO A 27 5.77 24.24 -1.83
N ASN A 28 5.28 24.91 -0.78
CA ASN A 28 5.14 24.31 0.54
C ASN A 28 3.99 23.29 0.57
N ALA A 29 2.88 23.60 -0.11
CA ALA A 29 1.75 22.68 -0.25
C ALA A 29 2.17 21.36 -0.92
N PHE A 30 2.96 21.41 -2.00
CA PHE A 30 3.46 20.20 -2.65
C PHE A 30 4.35 19.34 -1.73
N ARG A 31 5.24 19.97 -0.95
CA ARG A 31 6.08 19.26 0.03
C ARG A 31 5.25 18.60 1.12
N ALA A 32 4.21 19.29 1.60
CA ALA A 32 3.30 18.74 2.61
C ALA A 32 2.53 17.52 2.09
N ILE A 33 2.06 17.57 0.84
CA ILE A 33 1.39 16.44 0.18
C ILE A 33 2.34 15.24 0.07
N GLU A 34 3.58 15.45 -0.36
CA GLU A 34 4.55 14.35 -0.49
C GLU A 34 4.88 13.73 0.87
N LYS A 35 5.08 14.55 1.90
CA LYS A 35 5.28 14.06 3.26
C LYS A 35 4.08 13.26 3.77
N ALA A 36 2.86 13.69 3.46
CA ALA A 36 1.64 12.97 3.82
C ALA A 36 1.57 11.60 3.11
N LYS A 37 1.96 11.53 1.83
CA LYS A 37 2.06 10.26 1.08
C LYS A 37 3.04 9.29 1.73
N ILE A 38 4.25 9.75 2.07
CA ILE A 38 5.25 8.92 2.74
C ILE A 38 4.76 8.45 4.11
N SER A 39 4.11 9.35 4.87
CA SER A 39 3.52 9.00 6.18
C SER A 39 2.46 7.91 6.07
N ARG A 40 1.60 7.99 5.05
CA ARG A 40 0.59 6.96 4.77
C ARG A 40 1.24 5.63 4.40
N ALA A 41 2.22 5.62 3.50
CA ALA A 41 2.96 4.42 3.12
C ALA A 41 3.61 3.73 4.32
N MET A 42 4.22 4.49 5.24
CA MET A 42 4.79 3.94 6.47
C MET A 42 3.74 3.35 7.43
N GLN A 43 2.55 3.97 7.49
CA GLN A 43 1.45 3.45 8.30
C GLN A 43 0.91 2.14 7.72
N ASP A 44 0.69 2.10 6.40
CA ASP A 44 0.24 0.90 5.70
C ASP A 44 1.25 -0.25 5.92
N ALA A 45 2.56 0.02 5.81
CA ALA A 45 3.61 -0.97 6.07
C ALA A 45 3.60 -1.50 7.52
N LYS A 46 3.32 -0.66 8.52
CA LYS A 46 3.21 -1.09 9.92
C LYS A 46 2.01 -2.00 10.14
N THR A 47 0.87 -1.64 9.57
CA THR A 47 -0.34 -2.46 9.64
C THR A 47 -0.12 -3.82 8.98
N LEU A 48 0.48 -3.83 7.78
CA LEU A 48 0.80 -5.07 7.07
C LEU A 48 1.80 -5.94 7.83
N ARG A 49 2.80 -5.34 8.48
CA ARG A 49 3.73 -6.07 9.35
C ARG A 49 3.00 -6.75 10.51
N ALA A 50 2.11 -6.04 11.21
CA ALA A 50 1.36 -6.61 12.31
C ALA A 50 0.44 -7.77 11.85
N ALA A 51 -0.20 -7.61 10.69
CA ALA A 51 -1.00 -8.67 10.06
C ALA A 51 -0.13 -9.91 9.72
N THR A 52 1.07 -9.68 9.22
CA THR A 52 2.03 -10.75 8.91
C THR A 52 2.48 -11.50 10.16
N GLU A 53 2.82 -10.78 11.23
CA GLU A 53 3.23 -11.38 12.50
C GLU A 53 2.08 -12.21 13.12
N SER A 54 0.84 -11.75 13.00
CA SER A 54 -0.35 -12.49 13.45
C SER A 54 -0.59 -13.74 12.61
N TYR A 55 -0.54 -13.63 11.28
CA TYR A 55 -0.63 -14.79 10.38
C TYR A 55 0.42 -15.85 10.72
N TYR A 56 1.68 -15.45 10.94
CA TYR A 56 2.74 -16.37 11.28
C TYR A 56 2.50 -17.07 12.62
N ALA A 57 1.95 -16.36 13.60
CA ALA A 57 1.64 -16.92 14.92
C ALA A 57 0.63 -18.09 14.82
N ASP A 58 -0.35 -17.98 13.93
CA ASP A 58 -1.42 -18.99 13.80
C ASP A 58 -1.03 -20.12 12.83
N ILE A 59 -0.41 -19.76 11.71
CA ILE A 59 -0.12 -20.70 10.62
C ILE A 59 1.24 -21.38 10.78
N GLY A 60 2.20 -20.71 11.43
CA GLY A 60 3.56 -21.23 11.65
C GLY A 60 4.52 -21.08 10.47
N PHE A 61 4.10 -20.41 9.39
CA PHE A 61 4.96 -20.02 8.27
C PHE A 61 4.48 -18.72 7.63
N TRP A 62 5.34 -18.08 6.84
CA TRP A 62 5.03 -16.81 6.19
C TRP A 62 4.04 -17.00 5.03
N PRO A 63 3.18 -16.00 4.74
CA PRO A 63 2.30 -16.04 3.58
C PRO A 63 3.09 -16.20 2.26
N PRO A 64 2.58 -16.97 1.29
CA PRO A 64 3.22 -17.12 -0.02
C PRO A 64 3.26 -15.79 -0.78
N ASP A 65 4.09 -15.76 -1.81
CA ASP A 65 4.12 -14.68 -2.80
C ASP A 65 2.87 -14.77 -3.71
N VAL A 66 2.30 -13.61 -4.04
CA VAL A 66 1.06 -13.47 -4.82
C VAL A 66 1.21 -12.40 -5.91
N CYS A 67 0.22 -12.27 -6.78
CA CYS A 67 0.18 -11.17 -7.73
C CYS A 67 0.15 -9.80 -7.03
N ARG A 68 0.67 -8.81 -7.74
CA ARG A 68 0.61 -7.42 -7.30
C ARG A 68 -0.84 -6.93 -7.21
N GLY A 69 -1.21 -6.43 -6.04
CA GLY A 69 -2.54 -5.95 -5.72
C GLY A 69 -3.41 -6.98 -5.00
N ASP A 70 -2.94 -8.21 -4.85
CA ASP A 70 -3.74 -9.30 -4.31
C ASP A 70 -3.38 -9.54 -2.84
N ASP A 71 -4.37 -9.98 -2.06
CA ASP A 71 -4.20 -10.28 -0.65
C ASP A 71 -3.50 -11.64 -0.46
N PRO A 72 -2.35 -11.71 0.25
CA PRO A 72 -1.59 -12.94 0.44
C PRO A 72 -2.19 -13.89 1.50
N GLY A 73 -3.43 -13.66 1.93
CA GLY A 73 -4.14 -14.48 2.91
C GLY A 73 -4.43 -13.78 4.23
N PHE A 74 -4.31 -12.44 4.28
CA PHE A 74 -4.57 -11.67 5.49
C PHE A 74 -6.06 -11.40 5.69
N MET A 75 -6.83 -11.20 4.62
CA MET A 75 -8.27 -10.98 4.72
C MET A 75 -9.05 -12.29 4.70
N LYS A 76 -8.59 -13.28 3.92
CA LYS A 76 -9.27 -14.56 3.73
C LYS A 76 -8.25 -15.69 3.62
N PRO A 77 -8.54 -16.90 4.11
CA PRO A 77 -7.58 -18.00 4.04
C PRO A 77 -7.33 -18.44 2.60
N LEU A 78 -6.05 -18.61 2.23
CA LEU A 78 -5.67 -19.19 0.94
C LEU A 78 -5.98 -20.69 0.88
N PRO A 79 -6.31 -21.27 -0.29
CA PRO A 79 -6.41 -20.61 -1.61
C PRO A 79 -7.77 -19.96 -1.88
N TYR A 80 -8.72 -20.00 -0.93
CA TYR A 80 -10.08 -19.50 -1.11
C TYR A 80 -10.18 -18.00 -0.81
N ASN A 81 -9.51 -17.20 -1.64
CA ASN A 81 -9.65 -15.75 -1.63
C ASN A 81 -10.27 -15.26 -2.95
N PRO A 82 -11.59 -14.93 -2.98
CA PRO A 82 -12.30 -14.49 -4.18
C PRO A 82 -12.05 -13.02 -4.58
N ASP A 83 -11.29 -12.24 -3.81
CA ASP A 83 -10.86 -10.87 -4.16
C ASP A 83 -9.45 -10.86 -4.80
N ASP A 84 -9.14 -11.93 -5.55
CA ASP A 84 -7.94 -12.19 -6.37
C ASP A 84 -6.75 -12.93 -5.73
N GLY A 85 -6.79 -13.38 -4.46
CA GLY A 85 -5.77 -14.33 -3.95
C GLY A 85 -5.91 -15.78 -4.46
N GLY A 86 -6.98 -16.07 -5.21
CA GLY A 86 -7.34 -17.39 -5.75
C GLY A 86 -7.17 -17.53 -7.26
N SER A 87 -6.56 -16.56 -7.93
CA SER A 87 -6.07 -16.76 -9.30
C SER A 87 -4.93 -17.77 -9.26
N PRO A 88 -5.09 -19.01 -9.76
CA PRO A 88 -4.04 -20.04 -9.65
C PRO A 88 -2.74 -19.65 -10.36
N HIS A 89 -2.75 -18.57 -11.14
CA HIS A 89 -1.68 -18.19 -12.06
C HIS A 89 -0.53 -17.39 -11.44
N CYS A 90 -0.60 -17.00 -10.17
CA CYS A 90 0.48 -16.25 -9.52
C CYS A 90 0.69 -16.50 -8.03
N LEU A 91 0.01 -17.48 -7.43
CA LEU A 91 0.39 -17.97 -6.11
C LEU A 91 1.70 -18.76 -6.22
N HIS A 92 2.78 -18.22 -5.68
CA HIS A 92 4.06 -18.90 -5.62
C HIS A 92 4.26 -19.48 -4.21
N ALA A 93 3.94 -20.76 -4.06
CA ALA A 93 4.12 -21.52 -2.81
C ALA A 93 5.59 -21.85 -2.49
N THR A 94 6.53 -21.04 -2.97
CA THR A 94 7.97 -21.26 -2.81
C THR A 94 8.33 -21.17 -1.32
N GLY A 95 8.92 -22.23 -0.78
CA GLY A 95 9.30 -22.29 0.65
C GLY A 95 8.17 -22.69 1.60
N LEU A 96 7.00 -23.08 1.08
CA LEU A 96 5.92 -23.64 1.90
C LEU A 96 6.04 -25.17 2.07
N PRO A 97 5.57 -25.73 3.21
CA PRO A 97 5.53 -27.18 3.39
C PRO A 97 4.53 -27.85 2.44
N PRO A 98 4.68 -29.14 2.08
CA PRO A 98 3.78 -29.81 1.12
C PRO A 98 2.29 -29.80 1.49
N ASN A 99 1.97 -29.76 2.79
CA ASN A 99 0.61 -29.74 3.33
C ASN A 99 0.11 -28.32 3.69
N TRP A 100 0.77 -27.27 3.20
CA TRP A 100 0.47 -25.88 3.59
C TRP A 100 -1.01 -25.52 3.45
N GLN A 101 -1.68 -25.98 2.38
CA GLN A 101 -3.09 -25.65 2.13
C GLN A 101 -3.97 -26.13 3.28
N THR A 102 -3.78 -27.38 3.71
CA THR A 102 -4.52 -27.95 4.83
C THR A 102 -4.22 -27.20 6.11
N VAL A 103 -2.96 -26.85 6.37
CA VAL A 103 -2.56 -26.10 7.57
C VAL A 103 -3.20 -24.72 7.61
N VAL A 104 -3.18 -23.99 6.49
CA VAL A 104 -3.86 -22.68 6.39
C VAL A 104 -5.35 -22.85 6.64
N GLN A 105 -6.00 -23.80 5.98
CA GLN A 105 -7.45 -23.99 6.14
C GLN A 105 -7.85 -24.46 7.54
N SER A 106 -6.99 -25.19 8.26
CA SER A 106 -7.31 -25.68 9.61
C SER A 106 -6.99 -24.67 10.72
N ASN A 107 -5.94 -23.86 10.53
CA ASN A 107 -5.39 -23.02 11.61
C ASN A 107 -5.69 -21.54 11.45
N TRP A 108 -6.28 -21.11 10.33
CA TRP A 108 -6.55 -19.69 10.10
C TRP A 108 -7.61 -19.16 11.09
N ASP A 109 -7.23 -18.12 11.84
CA ASP A 109 -8.07 -17.44 12.85
C ASP A 109 -8.29 -15.96 12.48
N GLY A 110 -8.08 -15.61 11.20
CA GLY A 110 -8.22 -14.24 10.71
C GLY A 110 -9.67 -13.71 10.67
N PRO A 111 -9.89 -12.51 10.09
CA PRO A 111 -8.94 -11.76 9.26
C PRO A 111 -7.85 -11.06 10.08
N TYR A 112 -6.60 -11.17 9.64
CA TYR A 112 -5.44 -10.45 10.19
C TYR A 112 -5.37 -9.00 9.72
N LEU A 113 -6.16 -8.66 8.70
CA LEU A 113 -6.27 -7.33 8.13
C LEU A 113 -7.72 -7.07 7.73
N GLU A 114 -8.27 -5.94 8.18
CA GLU A 114 -9.66 -5.54 7.85
C GLU A 114 -9.86 -5.42 6.33
N LYS A 115 -8.88 -4.82 5.65
CA LYS A 115 -8.91 -4.62 4.21
C LYS A 115 -7.51 -4.52 3.61
N TRP A 116 -7.30 -5.23 2.51
CA TRP A 116 -6.10 -5.13 1.70
C TRP A 116 -6.04 -3.75 1.02
N PRO A 117 -4.91 -3.02 1.12
CA PRO A 117 -4.82 -1.70 0.53
C PRO A 117 -4.85 -1.75 -1.00
N ASN A 118 -5.93 -1.25 -1.60
CA ASN A 118 -6.08 -1.26 -3.07
C ASN A 118 -5.00 -0.45 -3.80
N PHE A 119 -4.71 0.77 -3.31
CA PHE A 119 -3.76 1.70 -3.95
C PHE A 119 -2.77 2.29 -2.96
N THR A 120 -1.53 2.43 -3.42
CA THR A 120 -0.46 3.15 -2.76
C THR A 120 -0.74 4.67 -2.80
N PRO A 121 -0.06 5.47 -1.97
CA PRO A 121 -0.15 6.93 -2.02
C PRO A 121 0.26 7.55 -3.37
N TRP A 122 0.88 6.77 -4.26
CA TRP A 122 1.27 7.14 -5.61
C TRP A 122 0.42 6.47 -6.70
N ALA A 123 -0.79 6.02 -6.34
CA ALA A 123 -1.77 5.41 -7.24
C ALA A 123 -1.36 4.08 -7.89
N GLY A 124 -0.24 3.48 -7.47
CA GLY A 124 0.10 2.12 -7.85
C GLY A 124 -0.54 1.09 -6.92
N LYS A 125 -0.27 -0.20 -7.15
CA LYS A 125 -0.67 -1.31 -6.27
C LYS A 125 0.44 -1.74 -5.31
N TYR A 126 0.04 -2.27 -4.15
CA TYR A 126 0.94 -2.95 -3.21
C TYR A 126 1.33 -4.33 -3.73
N ASP A 127 2.56 -4.75 -3.42
CA ASP A 127 3.11 -6.06 -3.78
C ASP A 127 3.53 -6.78 -2.50
N TRP A 128 3.27 -8.09 -2.40
CA TRP A 128 3.71 -8.92 -1.28
C TRP A 128 4.61 -10.01 -1.82
N ASN A 129 5.86 -10.05 -1.36
CA ASN A 129 6.81 -11.07 -1.77
C ASN A 129 7.43 -11.78 -0.57
N TYR A 130 7.47 -13.10 -0.64
CA TYR A 130 8.22 -13.93 0.28
C TYR A 130 9.38 -14.61 -0.44
N TRP A 131 10.60 -14.31 -0.01
CA TRP A 131 11.83 -14.86 -0.57
C TRP A 131 12.57 -15.68 0.49
N PRO A 132 12.33 -17.00 0.60
CA PRO A 132 12.94 -17.84 1.63
C PRO A 132 14.46 -17.98 1.48
N ASN A 133 14.99 -17.78 0.28
CA ASN A 133 16.43 -17.88 -0.04
C ASN A 133 17.02 -16.55 -0.54
N GLY A 134 16.29 -15.45 -0.37
CA GLY A 134 16.62 -14.16 -0.99
C GLY A 134 16.27 -14.12 -2.48
N ALA A 135 16.55 -12.99 -3.12
CA ALA A 135 16.27 -12.75 -4.53
C ALA A 135 17.30 -11.80 -5.16
N THR A 136 17.43 -11.83 -6.49
CA THR A 136 18.18 -10.81 -7.22
C THR A 136 17.19 -9.98 -8.05
N ARG A 137 17.12 -8.68 -7.78
CA ARG A 137 16.23 -7.73 -8.48
C ARG A 137 17.03 -6.53 -8.93
N TYR A 138 16.91 -6.16 -10.20
CA TYR A 138 17.57 -4.99 -10.78
C TYR A 138 19.10 -4.94 -10.52
N GLY A 139 19.76 -6.10 -10.49
CA GLY A 139 21.20 -6.22 -10.22
C GLY A 139 21.58 -6.10 -8.74
N VAL A 140 20.62 -6.07 -7.83
CA VAL A 140 20.83 -6.00 -6.38
C VAL A 140 20.43 -7.33 -5.72
N SER A 141 21.31 -7.85 -4.86
CA SER A 141 21.02 -9.00 -4.00
C SER A 141 20.14 -8.56 -2.83
N ILE A 142 19.00 -9.21 -2.69
CA ILE A 142 18.05 -9.00 -1.61
C ILE A 142 18.13 -10.19 -0.66
N PRO A 143 18.33 -9.95 0.65
CA PRO A 143 18.34 -11.01 1.65
C PRO A 143 17.05 -11.83 1.68
N PRO A 144 17.07 -13.01 2.31
CA PRO A 144 15.85 -13.74 2.61
C PRO A 144 14.90 -12.95 3.52
N GLY A 145 13.60 -13.01 3.24
CA GLY A 145 12.60 -12.35 4.06
C GLY A 145 11.25 -12.13 3.39
N CYS A 146 10.38 -11.43 4.11
CA CYS A 146 9.11 -10.92 3.61
C CYS A 146 9.24 -9.44 3.24
N TYR A 147 8.64 -9.05 2.12
CA TYR A 147 8.77 -7.72 1.56
C TYR A 147 7.40 -7.20 1.11
N VAL A 148 7.12 -5.94 1.45
CA VAL A 148 5.99 -5.19 0.90
C VAL A 148 6.55 -4.17 -0.09
N GLY A 149 6.21 -4.35 -1.36
CA GLY A 149 6.55 -3.41 -2.42
C GLY A 149 5.52 -2.28 -2.47
N ILE A 150 6.02 -1.04 -2.49
CA ILE A 150 5.21 0.15 -2.75
C ILE A 150 5.66 0.74 -4.07
N GLN A 151 4.81 0.59 -5.09
CA GLN A 151 5.13 1.00 -6.44
C GLN A 151 4.22 2.14 -6.90
N ARG A 152 4.75 2.90 -7.87
CA ARG A 152 4.02 3.90 -8.64
C ARG A 152 3.72 3.29 -10.00
N ASP A 153 2.47 3.42 -10.44
CA ASP A 153 2.07 3.08 -11.81
C ASP A 153 2.16 4.30 -12.73
#